data_AF-A0A387HC11-F1
#
_entry.id   AF-A0A387HC11-F1
#
_cell.length_a   1.000
_cell.length_b   1.000
_cell.length_c   1.000
_cell.angle_alpha   90.00
_cell.angle_beta   90.00
_cell.angle_gamma   90.00
#
_symmetry.space_group_name_H-M   'P 1'
#
loop_
_entity.id
_entity.type
_entity.pdbx_description
1 polymer ?
#
loop_
_entity_poly.entity_id
_entity_poly.type
_entity_poly.pdbx_seq_one_letter_code
_entity_poly.pdbx_strand_id
1 'polypeptide(L)'
;MATVVPLKTASGAATVRTAADRYLDSITVANTRRAYTTALGKVVPELGEGRPLSVVADDEIGQVLEQLWGTAAASTWNSRRGAVGGWLTWCHESGLQPPHIPAWCKRMPDPGSDTPVRSKTAIDRLIARRDVALREKVTYRMLYETVARADELLGVNIEDLNLAVASAR
;
A
#
# COMPACT_ATOMS: atom_id res chain seq x y z
N MET A 1 45.68 11.63 8.34
CA MET A 1 44.41 11.46 7.60
C MET A 1 44.04 9.99 7.65
N ALA A 2 43.04 9.62 8.44
CA ALA A 2 42.65 8.22 8.61
C ALA A 2 41.78 7.79 7.41
N THR A 3 42.31 6.87 6.60
CA THR A 3 41.57 6.24 5.50
C THR A 3 40.58 5.24 6.09
N VAL A 4 39.30 5.56 6.03
CA VAL A 4 38.22 4.63 6.38
C VAL A 4 38.09 3.64 5.23
N VAL A 5 38.60 2.41 5.43
CA VAL A 5 38.36 1.30 4.53
C VAL A 5 37.01 0.69 4.92
N PRO A 6 36.00 0.68 4.03
CA PRO A 6 34.75 0.01 4.32
C PRO A 6 35.02 -1.48 4.51
N LEU A 7 34.61 -2.03 5.66
CA LEU A 7 34.57 -3.46 5.88
C LEU A 7 33.67 -4.06 4.80
N LYS A 8 34.26 -4.85 3.92
CA LYS A 8 33.53 -5.71 3.00
C LYS A 8 32.75 -6.68 3.87
N THR A 9 31.51 -6.34 4.21
CA THR A 9 30.59 -7.28 4.85
C THR A 9 30.61 -8.51 3.98
N ALA A 10 31.05 -9.64 4.54
CA ALA A 10 31.01 -10.91 3.86
C ALA A 10 29.65 -11.01 3.16
N SER A 11 29.68 -11.25 1.85
CA SER A 11 28.51 -11.50 1.01
C SER A 11 27.88 -12.83 1.42
N GLY A 12 27.38 -12.90 2.67
CA GLY A 12 26.46 -13.94 3.10
C GLY A 12 25.16 -13.63 2.39
N ALA A 13 24.75 -14.54 1.50
CA ALA A 13 23.51 -14.40 0.74
C ALA A 13 22.37 -13.98 1.69
N ALA A 14 21.73 -12.85 1.39
CA ALA A 14 20.63 -12.36 2.21
C ALA A 14 19.56 -13.46 2.32
N THR A 15 19.16 -13.77 3.54
CA THR A 15 18.03 -14.68 3.77
C THR A 15 16.72 -14.00 3.39
N VAL A 16 15.69 -14.79 3.13
CA VAL A 16 14.32 -14.31 2.85
C VAL A 16 13.89 -13.27 3.90
N ARG A 17 14.06 -13.57 5.19
CA ARG A 17 13.72 -12.65 6.28
C ARG A 17 14.53 -11.36 6.24
N THR A 18 15.86 -11.46 6.19
CA THR A 18 16.71 -10.26 6.20
C THR A 18 16.48 -9.36 4.99
N ALA A 19 16.14 -9.93 3.82
CA ALA A 19 15.81 -9.16 2.63
C ALA A 19 14.47 -8.43 2.78
N ALA A 20 13.45 -9.09 3.36
CA ALA A 20 12.15 -8.48 3.62
C ALA A 20 12.23 -7.36 4.67
N ASP A 21 12.96 -7.58 5.77
CA ASP A 21 13.13 -6.58 6.83
C ASP A 21 13.81 -5.32 6.28
N ARG A 22 14.91 -5.47 5.53
CA ARG A 22 15.61 -4.32 4.90
C ARG A 22 14.71 -3.56 3.92
N TYR A 23 13.87 -4.27 3.17
CA TYR A 23 12.92 -3.63 2.27
C TYR A 23 11.87 -2.81 3.05
N LEU A 24 11.28 -3.38 4.10
CA LEU A 24 10.30 -2.69 4.93
C LEU A 24 10.90 -1.46 5.62
N ASP A 25 12.16 -1.54 6.06
CA ASP A 25 12.90 -0.43 6.66
C ASP A 25 13.16 0.70 5.64
N SER A 26 13.33 0.38 4.36
CA SER A 26 13.53 1.40 3.31
C SER A 26 12.26 2.20 2.97
N ILE A 27 11.08 1.69 3.31
CA ILE A 27 9.81 2.36 2.99
C ILE A 27 9.57 3.46 4.01
N THR A 28 9.55 4.73 3.60
CA THR A 28 9.31 5.88 4.49
C THR A 28 7.82 6.12 4.77
N VAL A 29 6.95 5.81 3.81
CA VAL A 29 5.50 6.02 3.90
C VAL A 29 4.87 4.97 4.83
N ALA A 30 4.38 5.40 5.99
CA ALA A 30 3.87 4.52 7.05
C ALA A 30 2.72 3.60 6.60
N ASN A 31 1.76 4.13 5.82
CA ASN A 31 0.63 3.32 5.31
C ASN A 31 1.10 2.21 4.37
N THR A 32 2.03 2.52 3.46
CA THR A 32 2.64 1.53 2.55
C THR A 32 3.41 0.49 3.33
N ARG A 33 4.23 0.91 4.30
CA ARG A 33 5.00 0.01 5.17
C ARG A 33 4.08 -0.96 5.90
N ARG A 34 3.00 -0.48 6.51
CA ARG A 34 2.00 -1.32 7.20
C ARG A 34 1.35 -2.33 6.26
N ALA A 35 0.93 -1.88 5.08
CA ALA A 35 0.29 -2.74 4.09
C ALA A 35 1.24 -3.86 3.61
N TYR A 36 2.50 -3.53 3.36
CA TYR A 36 3.51 -4.48 2.89
C TYR A 36 3.98 -5.40 4.01
N THR A 37 4.10 -4.91 5.24
CA THR A 37 4.37 -5.73 6.44
C THR A 37 3.33 -6.84 6.57
N THR A 38 2.05 -6.53 6.32
CA THR A 38 0.98 -7.56 6.37
C THR A 38 1.15 -8.64 5.29
N ALA A 39 1.63 -8.28 4.10
CA ALA A 39 1.86 -9.24 3.02
C ALA A 39 3.11 -10.08 3.28
N LEU A 40 4.25 -9.42 3.51
CA LEU A 40 5.53 -10.08 3.72
C LEU A 40 5.58 -10.87 5.02
N GLY A 41 4.86 -10.43 6.07
CA GLY A 41 4.72 -11.19 7.31
C GLY A 41 4.06 -12.55 7.15
N LYS A 42 3.35 -12.81 6.03
CA LYS A 42 2.83 -14.13 5.68
C LYS A 42 3.71 -14.87 4.68
N VAL A 43 4.26 -14.17 3.69
CA VAL A 43 5.08 -14.79 2.63
C VAL A 43 6.43 -15.28 3.16
N VAL A 44 7.08 -14.51 4.04
CA VAL A 44 8.42 -14.83 4.56
C VAL A 44 8.46 -16.16 5.33
N PRO A 45 7.51 -16.45 6.25
CA PRO A 45 7.44 -17.76 6.90
C PRO A 45 7.22 -18.92 5.92
N GLU A 46 6.30 -18.79 4.96
CA GLU A 46 5.98 -19.85 4.00
C GLU A 46 7.16 -20.19 3.07
N LEU A 47 7.96 -19.19 2.69
CA LEU A 47 9.17 -19.40 1.88
C LEU A 47 10.35 -19.95 2.69
N GLY A 48 10.27 -19.95 4.03
CA GLY A 48 11.35 -20.34 4.93
C GLY A 48 12.30 -19.19 5.23
N GLU A 49 12.13 -18.59 6.41
CA GLU A 49 12.75 -17.33 6.81
C GLU A 49 14.29 -17.28 6.68
N GLY A 50 14.94 -18.39 7.06
CA GLY A 50 16.41 -18.51 7.06
C GLY A 50 17.00 -18.97 5.73
N ARG A 51 16.17 -19.31 4.72
CA ARG A 51 16.68 -19.74 3.42
C ARG A 51 17.33 -18.55 2.70
N PRO A 52 18.48 -18.74 2.02
CA PRO A 52 19.02 -17.74 1.11
C PRO A 52 17.97 -17.37 0.05
N LEU A 53 17.76 -16.08 -0.20
CA LEU A 53 16.77 -15.63 -1.18
C LEU A 53 17.08 -16.16 -2.59
N SER A 54 18.37 -16.35 -2.91
CA SER A 54 18.84 -16.83 -4.22
C SER A 54 18.53 -18.30 -4.51
N VAL A 55 18.09 -19.08 -3.52
CA VAL A 55 17.71 -20.49 -3.72
C VAL A 55 16.19 -20.69 -3.73
N VAL A 56 15.42 -19.61 -3.59
CA VAL A 56 13.96 -19.65 -3.75
C VAL A 56 13.66 -19.64 -5.25
N ALA A 57 12.87 -20.60 -5.73
CA ALA A 57 12.44 -20.65 -7.11
C ALA A 57 11.26 -19.72 -7.40
N ASP A 58 11.13 -19.28 -8.64
CA ASP A 58 9.99 -18.48 -9.12
C ASP A 58 8.65 -19.19 -8.80
N ASP A 59 8.59 -20.50 -9.06
CA ASP A 59 7.41 -21.32 -8.81
C ASP A 59 6.96 -21.29 -7.34
N GLU A 60 7.91 -21.25 -6.39
CA GLU A 60 7.60 -21.15 -4.96
C GLU A 60 6.92 -19.83 -4.61
N ILE A 61 7.34 -18.72 -5.25
CA ILE A 61 6.66 -17.42 -5.09
C ILE A 61 5.22 -17.52 -5.58
N GLY A 62 5.01 -18.15 -6.74
CA GLY A 62 3.68 -18.31 -7.31
C GLY A 62 2.78 -19.18 -6.42
N GLN A 63 3.30 -20.31 -5.96
CA GLN A 63 2.58 -21.23 -5.07
C GLN A 63 2.19 -20.58 -3.74
N VAL A 64 3.10 -19.84 -3.11
CA VAL A 64 2.80 -19.12 -1.86
C VAL A 64 1.73 -18.04 -2.07
N LEU A 65 1.78 -17.29 -3.18
CA LEU A 65 0.75 -16.30 -3.51
C LEU A 65 -0.63 -16.97 -3.67
N GLU A 66 -0.71 -18.08 -4.40
CA GLU A 66 -1.94 -18.83 -4.62
C GLU A 66 -2.46 -19.50 -3.35
N GLN A 67 -1.58 -20.08 -2.54
CA GLN A 67 -1.93 -20.68 -1.24
C GLN A 67 -2.53 -19.64 -0.30
N LEU A 68 -1.92 -18.46 -0.19
CA LEU A 68 -2.36 -17.42 0.74
C LEU A 68 -3.58 -16.64 0.25
N TRP A 69 -3.71 -16.42 -1.07
CA TRP A 69 -4.68 -15.47 -1.63
C TRP A 69 -5.36 -15.91 -2.94
N GLY A 70 -5.21 -17.16 -3.39
CA GLY A 70 -5.77 -17.64 -4.66
C GLY A 70 -7.30 -17.55 -4.73
N THR A 71 -7.98 -17.56 -3.59
CA THR A 71 -9.45 -17.39 -3.47
C THR A 71 -9.87 -16.03 -2.93
N ALA A 72 -8.92 -15.11 -2.74
CA ALA A 72 -9.20 -13.78 -2.22
C ALA A 72 -9.89 -12.89 -3.27
N ALA A 73 -10.52 -11.80 -2.82
CA ALA A 73 -11.03 -10.77 -3.72
C ALA A 73 -9.90 -10.19 -4.59
N ALA A 74 -10.21 -9.83 -5.85
CA ALA A 74 -9.24 -9.33 -6.82
C ALA A 74 -8.40 -8.14 -6.31
N SER A 75 -9.01 -7.23 -5.54
CA SER A 75 -8.29 -6.11 -4.90
C SER A 75 -7.24 -6.60 -3.91
N THR A 76 -7.57 -7.60 -3.09
CA THR A 76 -6.64 -8.21 -2.14
C THR A 76 -5.53 -8.93 -2.87
N TRP A 77 -5.85 -9.79 -3.84
CA TRP A 77 -4.85 -10.47 -4.67
C TRP A 77 -3.86 -9.47 -5.29
N ASN A 78 -4.37 -8.42 -5.95
CA ASN A 78 -3.54 -7.43 -6.62
C ASN A 78 -2.65 -6.63 -5.66
N SER A 79 -3.18 -6.22 -4.50
CA SER A 79 -2.39 -5.51 -3.48
C SER A 79 -1.30 -6.40 -2.88
N ARG A 80 -1.58 -7.68 -2.60
CA ARG A 80 -0.60 -8.61 -2.01
C ARG A 80 0.47 -9.00 -3.02
N ARG A 81 0.07 -9.36 -4.24
CA ARG A 81 0.98 -9.56 -5.37
C ARG A 81 1.85 -8.32 -5.62
N GLY A 82 1.26 -7.12 -5.53
CA GLY A 82 1.98 -5.85 -5.68
C GLY A 82 3.05 -5.64 -4.61
N ALA A 83 2.75 -5.96 -3.35
CA ALA A 83 3.72 -5.89 -2.25
C ALA A 83 4.90 -6.85 -2.45
N VAL A 84 4.61 -8.11 -2.83
CA VAL A 84 5.65 -9.10 -3.15
C VAL A 84 6.49 -8.66 -4.35
N GLY A 85 5.84 -8.13 -5.39
CA GLY A 85 6.54 -7.63 -6.57
C GLY A 85 7.49 -6.48 -6.24
N GLY A 86 7.01 -5.50 -5.46
CA GLY A 86 7.84 -4.39 -5.00
C GLY A 86 9.05 -4.85 -4.17
N TRP A 87 8.86 -5.86 -3.31
CA TRP A 87 9.96 -6.44 -2.54
C TRP A 87 11.01 -7.12 -3.44
N LEU A 88 10.59 -7.95 -4.39
CA LEU A 88 11.50 -8.66 -5.30
C LEU A 88 12.24 -7.67 -6.23
N THR A 89 11.54 -6.66 -6.76
CA THR A 89 12.18 -5.59 -7.55
C THR A 89 13.23 -4.85 -6.73
N TRP A 90 12.90 -4.45 -5.51
CA TRP A 90 13.87 -3.79 -4.62
C TRP A 90 15.07 -4.67 -4.29
N CYS A 91 14.87 -5.98 -4.09
CA CYS A 91 15.97 -6.92 -3.86
C CYS A 91 16.92 -6.95 -5.06
N HIS A 92 16.38 -6.98 -6.28
CA HIS A 92 17.17 -6.94 -7.50
C HIS A 92 17.96 -5.63 -7.62
N GLU A 93 17.31 -4.48 -7.39
CA GLU A 93 17.95 -3.15 -7.38
C GLU A 93 19.04 -3.02 -6.31
N SER A 94 18.90 -3.75 -5.20
CA SER A 94 19.88 -3.81 -4.12
C SER A 94 21.04 -4.77 -4.38
N GLY A 95 21.13 -5.34 -5.59
CA GLY A 95 22.20 -6.25 -6.01
C GLY A 95 22.03 -7.70 -5.57
N LEU A 96 20.85 -8.09 -5.06
CA LEU A 96 20.53 -9.48 -4.76
C LEU A 96 20.06 -10.20 -6.04
N GLN A 97 19.98 -11.53 -5.97
CA GLN A 97 19.42 -12.38 -7.02
C GLN A 97 18.09 -12.97 -6.53
N PRO A 98 17.00 -12.19 -6.50
CA PRO A 98 15.70 -12.68 -6.06
C PRO A 98 15.02 -13.53 -7.15
N PRO A 99 14.05 -14.39 -6.78
CA PRO A 99 13.13 -14.98 -7.74
C PRO A 99 12.23 -13.91 -8.39
N HIS A 100 11.58 -14.30 -9.48
CA HIS A 100 10.56 -13.51 -10.16
C HIS A 100 9.15 -14.00 -9.81
N ILE A 101 8.16 -13.10 -9.95
CA ILE A 101 6.76 -13.52 -9.90
C ILE A 101 6.44 -14.26 -11.20
N PRO A 102 5.95 -15.52 -11.13
CA PRO A 102 5.65 -16.27 -12.33
C PRO A 102 4.56 -15.65 -13.20
N ALA A 103 4.61 -15.96 -14.49
CA ALA A 103 3.70 -15.41 -15.49
C ALA A 103 2.23 -15.82 -15.29
N TRP A 104 1.94 -16.94 -14.62
CA TRP A 104 0.58 -17.38 -14.33
C TRP A 104 -0.06 -16.62 -13.15
N CYS A 105 0.75 -16.10 -12.23
CA CYS A 105 0.29 -15.19 -11.19
C CYS A 105 0.06 -13.80 -11.79
N LYS A 106 -0.93 -13.65 -12.67
CA LYS A 106 -1.28 -12.37 -13.29
C LYS A 106 -2.07 -11.51 -12.32
N ARG A 107 -1.99 -10.19 -12.50
CA ARG A 107 -2.95 -9.29 -11.83
C ARG A 107 -4.35 -9.65 -12.31
N MET A 108 -5.29 -9.72 -11.37
CA MET A 108 -6.70 -9.86 -11.72
C MET A 108 -7.23 -8.52 -12.20
N PRO A 109 -8.18 -8.49 -13.15
CA PRO A 109 -8.88 -7.27 -13.49
C PRO A 109 -9.47 -6.64 -12.24
N ASP A 110 -9.43 -5.31 -12.15
CA ASP A 110 -10.22 -4.62 -11.14
C ASP A 110 -11.70 -4.89 -11.46
N PRO A 111 -12.48 -5.50 -10.54
CA PRO A 111 -13.91 -5.71 -10.77
C PRO A 111 -14.68 -4.40 -10.95
N GLY A 112 -14.03 -3.26 -10.73
CA GLY A 112 -14.65 -1.95 -10.70
C GLY A 112 -15.15 -1.66 -9.30
N SER A 113 -15.53 -0.39 -9.08
CA SER A 113 -16.14 0.01 -7.82
C SER A 113 -17.65 -0.02 -7.97
N ASP A 114 -18.32 -0.85 -7.17
CA ASP A 114 -19.78 -0.79 -6.99
C ASP A 114 -20.21 0.37 -6.07
N THR A 115 -19.26 1.21 -5.63
CA THR A 115 -19.55 2.31 -4.72
C THR A 115 -20.48 3.31 -5.42
N PRO A 116 -21.72 3.50 -4.93
CA PRO A 116 -22.67 4.35 -5.61
C PRO A 116 -22.21 5.81 -5.60
N VAL A 117 -22.14 6.42 -6.77
CA VAL A 117 -21.93 7.87 -6.89
C VAL A 117 -23.17 8.58 -6.34
N ARG A 118 -22.96 9.51 -5.39
CA ARG A 118 -24.05 10.29 -4.81
C ARG A 118 -24.31 11.52 -5.68
N SER A 119 -25.57 11.71 -6.10
CA SER A 119 -25.98 12.91 -6.83
C SER A 119 -26.03 14.13 -5.91
N LYS A 120 -25.95 15.33 -6.48
CA LYS A 120 -26.18 16.59 -5.75
C LYS A 120 -27.48 16.54 -4.93
N THR A 121 -28.58 16.08 -5.53
CA THR A 121 -29.88 15.95 -4.85
C THR A 121 -29.84 15.00 -3.65
N ALA A 122 -29.06 13.92 -3.72
CA ALA A 122 -28.89 13.01 -2.59
C ALA A 122 -28.13 13.69 -1.44
N ILE A 123 -27.12 14.51 -1.76
CA ILE A 123 -26.39 15.31 -0.78
C ILE A 123 -27.28 16.41 -0.19
N ASP A 124 -28.05 17.14 -1.00
CA ASP A 124 -28.96 18.19 -0.52
C ASP A 124 -30.02 17.61 0.44
N ARG A 125 -30.58 16.42 0.13
CA ARG A 125 -31.49 15.70 1.03
C ARG A 125 -30.83 15.31 2.36
N LEU A 126 -29.58 14.85 2.32
CA LEU A 126 -28.81 14.52 3.52
C LEU A 126 -28.58 15.76 4.39
N ILE A 127 -28.28 16.91 3.77
CA ILE A 127 -28.06 18.18 4.48
C ILE A 127 -29.36 18.70 5.12
N ALA A 128 -30.51 18.49 4.46
CA ALA A 128 -31.81 18.94 4.97
C ALA A 128 -32.31 18.16 6.20
N ARG A 129 -31.76 16.97 6.48
CA ARG A 129 -32.15 16.12 7.61
C ARG A 129 -31.88 16.78 8.96
N ARG A 130 -32.89 16.86 9.83
CA ARG A 130 -32.75 17.48 11.17
C ARG A 130 -32.07 16.56 12.18
N ASP A 131 -32.11 15.25 11.95
CA ASP A 131 -31.52 14.21 12.79
C ASP A 131 -30.03 13.98 12.55
N VAL A 132 -29.44 14.67 11.57
CA VAL A 132 -28.00 14.64 11.30
C VAL A 132 -27.34 15.88 11.88
N ALA A 133 -26.26 15.70 12.65
CA ALA A 133 -25.52 16.80 13.26
C ALA A 133 -24.82 17.68 12.21
N LEU A 134 -24.55 18.93 12.57
CA LEU A 134 -24.03 19.93 11.65
C LEU A 134 -22.65 19.54 11.09
N ARG A 135 -21.81 18.91 11.91
CA ARG A 135 -20.47 18.47 11.52
C ARG A 135 -20.54 17.53 10.32
N GLU A 136 -21.36 16.50 10.39
CA GLU A 136 -21.54 15.49 9.35
C GLU A 136 -22.07 16.15 8.06
N LYS A 137 -23.03 17.07 8.18
CA LYS A 137 -23.55 17.81 7.03
C LYS A 137 -22.45 18.61 6.32
N VAL A 138 -21.64 19.33 7.09
CA VAL A 138 -20.51 20.10 6.56
C VAL A 138 -19.50 19.14 5.91
N THR A 139 -19.17 18.03 6.54
CA THR A 139 -18.27 17.01 5.98
C THR A 139 -18.78 16.51 4.63
N TYR A 140 -20.04 16.09 4.54
CA TYR A 140 -20.62 15.60 3.28
C TYR A 140 -20.70 16.68 2.20
N ARG A 141 -21.01 17.93 2.57
CA ARG A 141 -21.02 19.04 1.62
C ARG A 141 -19.62 19.33 1.08
N MET A 142 -18.63 19.38 1.96
CA MET A 142 -17.24 19.65 1.59
C MET A 142 -16.66 18.53 0.72
N LEU A 143 -16.88 17.25 1.07
CA LEU A 143 -16.45 16.12 0.23
C LEU A 143 -17.03 16.22 -1.19
N TYR A 144 -18.29 16.63 -1.32
CA TYR A 144 -18.95 16.76 -2.62
C TYR A 144 -18.41 17.94 -3.44
N GLU A 145 -18.29 19.12 -2.83
CA GLU A 145 -17.93 20.36 -3.55
C GLU A 145 -16.43 20.48 -3.86
N THR A 146 -15.58 19.96 -2.96
CA THR A 146 -14.12 20.09 -3.10
C THR A 146 -13.47 18.89 -3.76
N VAL A 147 -14.16 17.73 -3.78
CA VAL A 147 -13.60 16.45 -4.22
C VAL A 147 -12.31 16.07 -3.46
N ALA A 148 -12.12 16.64 -2.26
CA ALA A 148 -10.99 16.34 -1.40
C ALA A 148 -11.05 14.91 -0.86
N ARG A 149 -9.89 14.33 -0.54
CA ARG A 149 -9.86 13.07 0.22
C ARG A 149 -10.41 13.29 1.62
N ALA A 150 -11.01 12.26 2.21
CA ALA A 150 -11.52 12.33 3.57
C ALA A 150 -10.43 12.77 4.58
N ASP A 151 -9.21 12.25 4.44
CA ASP A 151 -8.10 12.62 5.33
C ASP A 151 -7.66 14.08 5.15
N GLU A 152 -7.70 14.61 3.92
CA GLU A 152 -7.41 16.03 3.65
C GLU A 152 -8.46 16.93 4.30
N LEU A 153 -9.74 16.57 4.17
CA LEU A 153 -10.84 17.32 4.76
C LEU A 153 -10.87 17.21 6.29
N LEU A 154 -10.47 16.08 6.87
CA LEU A 154 -10.41 15.92 8.32
C LEU A 154 -9.16 16.57 8.94
N GLY A 155 -8.13 16.83 8.13
CA GLY A 155 -6.90 17.51 8.52
C GLY A 155 -6.94 19.03 8.37
N VAL A 156 -7.88 19.59 7.60
CA VAL A 156 -7.99 21.04 7.39
C VAL A 156 -8.43 21.74 8.68
N ASN A 157 -7.82 22.89 8.96
CA ASN A 157 -8.19 23.75 10.07
C ASN A 157 -8.54 25.18 9.60
N ILE A 158 -9.08 26.00 10.50
CA ILE A 158 -9.53 27.36 10.18
C ILE A 158 -8.37 28.23 9.70
N GLU A 159 -7.17 28.01 10.23
CA GLU A 159 -5.95 28.73 9.88
C GLU A 159 -5.49 28.47 8.44
N ASP A 160 -5.91 27.36 7.83
CA ASP A 160 -5.60 27.03 6.44
C ASP A 160 -6.48 27.82 5.45
N LEU A 161 -7.53 28.48 5.93
CA LEU A 161 -8.49 29.21 5.09
C LEU A 161 -8.00 30.64 4.83
N ASN A 162 -7.72 30.94 3.56
CA ASN A 162 -7.50 32.33 3.14
C ASN A 162 -8.82 33.08 2.95
N LEU A 163 -9.35 33.59 4.07
CA LEU A 163 -10.62 34.33 4.09
C LEU A 163 -10.55 35.70 3.38
N ALA A 164 -9.36 36.24 3.14
CA ALA A 164 -9.18 37.53 2.47
C ALA A 164 -9.56 37.48 0.97
N VAL A 165 -9.61 36.28 0.38
CA VAL A 165 -9.95 36.06 -1.04
C VAL A 165 -11.43 35.68 -1.23
N ALA A 166 -12.18 35.45 -0.15
CA ALA A 166 -13.57 35.01 -0.21
C ALA A 166 -14.52 36.17 -0.56
N SER A 167 -14.64 36.53 -1.83
CA SER A 167 -15.82 37.27 -2.31
C SER A 167 -17.00 36.29 -2.40
N ALA A 168 -18.04 36.52 -1.60
CA ALA A 168 -19.30 35.80 -1.72
C ALA A 168 -19.82 35.92 -3.17
N ARG A 169 -20.08 34.78 -3.81
CA ARG A 169 -20.91 34.67 -5.02
C ARG A 169 -22.25 34.08 -4.63
#